data_AF-A0A1Q7TQE1-F1
#
_entry.id   AF-A0A1Q7TQE1-F1
#
_cell.length_a   1.000
_cell.length_b   1.000
_cell.length_c   1.000
_cell.angle_alpha   90.00
_cell.angle_beta   90.00
_cell.angle_gamma   90.00
#
_symmetry.space_group_name_H-M   'P 1'
#
loop_
_entity.id
_entity.type
_entity.pdbx_description
1 polymer ?
#
loop_
_entity_poly.entity_id
_entity_poly.type
_entity_poly.pdbx_seq_one_letter_code
_entity_poly.pdbx_strand_id
1 'polypeptide(L)'
;MLAQSRTHLKLNEDAFAFAVQLVNQGHFIADGKGAWSQHRPPTNEENEFIRLHGFSEYAKWHLGIDDRYPENAKRRYKFPYGDFKNIHRCGVLAVQTRAAEYRYSEIENAATQLKTMIEATRNRTR
;
A
#
# COMPACT_ATOMS: atom_id res chain seq x y z
N MET A 1 17.11 -9.65 -27.63
CA MET A 1 16.02 -9.06 -26.84
C MET A 1 16.18 -9.57 -25.42
N LEU A 2 16.55 -8.72 -24.47
CA LEU A 2 16.63 -9.09 -23.07
C LEU A 2 15.18 -9.30 -22.58
N ALA A 3 14.82 -10.55 -22.30
CA ALA A 3 13.60 -10.85 -21.58
C ALA A 3 13.60 -10.00 -20.31
N GLN A 4 12.60 -9.12 -20.16
CA GLN A 4 12.38 -8.43 -18.90
C GLN A 4 12.34 -9.49 -17.81
N SER A 5 13.26 -9.40 -16.84
CA SER A 5 13.27 -10.29 -15.69
C SER A 5 11.86 -10.32 -15.11
N ARG A 6 11.17 -11.47 -15.24
CA ARG A 6 9.81 -11.64 -14.71
C ARG A 6 9.88 -11.36 -13.22
N THR A 7 9.45 -10.17 -12.86
CA THR A 7 9.32 -9.79 -11.48
C THR A 7 8.01 -10.40 -11.01
N HIS A 8 8.09 -11.37 -10.11
CA HIS A 8 6.92 -12.04 -9.52
C HIS A 8 6.03 -11.10 -8.70
N LEU A 9 6.51 -9.89 -8.44
CA LEU A 9 5.83 -8.85 -7.70
C LEU A 9 5.30 -7.79 -8.65
N LYS A 10 3.98 -7.66 -8.71
CA LYS A 10 3.27 -6.69 -9.56
C LYS A 10 2.46 -5.70 -8.73
N LEU A 11 2.09 -4.58 -9.35
CA LEU A 11 1.14 -3.64 -8.76
C LEU A 11 -0.21 -4.32 -8.50
N ASN A 12 -0.78 -4.02 -7.34
CA ASN A 12 -2.17 -4.33 -7.04
C ASN A 12 -3.06 -3.15 -7.44
N GLU A 13 -3.66 -3.25 -8.62
CA GLU A 13 -4.51 -2.19 -9.18
C GLU A 13 -5.76 -1.91 -8.33
N ASP A 14 -6.37 -2.97 -7.76
CA ASP A 14 -7.52 -2.82 -6.87
C ASP A 14 -7.16 -2.07 -5.60
N ALA A 15 -5.99 -2.37 -5.01
CA ALA A 15 -5.48 -1.64 -3.86
C ALA A 15 -5.20 -0.17 -4.19
N PHE A 16 -4.65 0.10 -5.38
CA PHE A 16 -4.39 1.46 -5.81
C PHE A 16 -5.69 2.25 -6.02
N ALA A 17 -6.67 1.67 -6.71
CA ALA A 17 -7.98 2.28 -6.91
C ALA A 17 -8.70 2.54 -5.59
N PHE A 18 -8.67 1.57 -4.67
CA PHE A 18 -9.19 1.72 -3.31
C PHE A 18 -8.49 2.85 -2.56
N ALA A 19 -7.16 2.93 -2.65
CA ALA A 19 -6.40 3.99 -2.01
C ALA A 19 -6.78 5.38 -2.54
N VAL A 20 -6.91 5.51 -3.86
CA VAL A 20 -7.38 6.74 -4.51
C VAL A 20 -8.76 7.17 -3.98
N GLN A 21 -9.69 6.22 -3.86
CA GLN A 21 -11.02 6.48 -3.30
C GLN A 21 -10.94 7.00 -1.85
N LEU A 22 -10.15 6.37 -0.99
CA LEU A 22 -9.97 6.80 0.39
C LEU A 22 -9.37 8.21 0.50
N VAL A 23 -8.34 8.53 -0.30
CA VAL A 23 -7.76 9.89 -0.31
C VAL A 23 -8.80 10.93 -0.73
N ASN A 24 -9.60 10.63 -1.75
CA ASN A 24 -10.67 11.53 -2.21
C ASN A 24 -11.78 11.72 -1.16
N GLN A 25 -12.04 10.70 -0.34
CA GLN A 25 -12.99 10.75 0.77
C GLN A 25 -12.40 11.39 2.04
N GLY A 26 -11.11 11.73 2.04
CA GLY A 26 -10.43 12.30 3.21
C GLY A 26 -9.96 11.28 4.25
N HIS A 27 -10.00 9.98 3.94
CA HIS A 27 -9.54 8.89 4.81
C HIS A 27 -8.02 8.71 4.74
N PHE A 28 -7.28 9.74 5.16
CA PHE A 28 -5.82 9.70 5.25
C PHE A 28 -5.29 10.44 6.49
N ILE A 29 -4.13 10.00 6.96
CA ILE A 29 -3.35 10.61 8.03
C ILE A 29 -2.06 11.15 7.42
N ALA A 30 -1.92 12.49 7.41
CA ALA A 30 -0.76 13.18 6.85
C ALA A 30 0.40 13.28 7.86
N ASP A 31 0.82 12.14 8.39
CA ASP A 31 1.90 12.00 9.37
C ASP A 31 3.31 12.33 8.82
N GLY A 32 4.25 12.43 9.76
CA GLY A 32 5.66 12.73 9.50
C GLY A 32 6.43 11.56 8.89
N LYS A 33 7.62 11.84 8.36
CA LYS A 33 8.52 10.80 7.83
C LYS A 33 9.02 9.89 8.97
N GLY A 34 9.23 8.60 8.70
CA GLY A 34 9.90 7.66 9.60
C GLY A 34 9.01 6.96 10.64
N ALA A 35 7.73 7.30 10.76
CA ALA A 35 6.81 6.71 11.74
C ALA A 35 6.21 5.35 11.33
N TRP A 36 6.48 4.86 10.12
CA TRP A 36 5.74 3.72 9.57
C TRP A 36 5.93 2.42 10.36
N SER A 37 7.11 2.17 10.93
CA SER A 37 7.33 0.98 11.76
C SER A 37 6.48 0.95 13.04
N GLN A 38 6.00 2.13 13.50
CA GLN A 38 5.14 2.27 14.68
C GLN A 38 3.65 2.32 14.30
N HIS A 39 3.32 2.83 13.10
CA HIS A 39 1.94 2.96 12.63
C HIS A 39 1.41 1.73 11.89
N ARG A 40 2.29 0.83 11.42
CA ARG A 40 1.86 -0.38 10.75
C ARG A 40 1.13 -1.31 11.74
N PRO A 41 -0.04 -1.87 11.37
CA PRO A 41 -0.74 -2.85 12.20
C PRO A 41 0.17 -4.02 12.60
N PRO A 42 0.17 -4.42 13.89
CA PRO A 42 0.89 -5.59 14.33
C PRO A 42 0.25 -6.87 13.79
N THR A 43 1.01 -7.97 13.81
CA THR A 43 0.60 -9.27 13.24
C THR A 43 -0.76 -9.77 13.76
N ASN A 44 -1.08 -9.53 15.03
CA ASN A 44 -2.37 -9.92 15.62
C ASN A 44 -3.55 -9.14 15.02
N GLU A 45 -3.38 -7.84 14.76
CA GLU A 45 -4.42 -7.02 14.13
C GLU A 45 -4.60 -7.40 12.65
N GLU A 46 -3.51 -7.65 11.92
CA GLU A 46 -3.58 -8.18 10.55
C GLU A 46 -4.36 -9.50 10.49
N ASN A 47 -4.10 -10.42 11.43
CA ASN A 47 -4.76 -11.72 11.47
C ASN A 47 -6.26 -11.59 11.83
N GLU A 48 -6.60 -10.70 12.76
CA GLU A 48 -7.98 -10.44 13.15
C GLU A 48 -8.76 -9.79 12.00
N PHE A 49 -8.15 -8.85 11.29
CA PHE A 49 -8.75 -8.24 10.10
C PHE A 49 -9.05 -9.30 9.03
N ILE A 50 -8.09 -10.19 8.74
CA ILE A 50 -8.29 -11.30 7.79
C ILE A 50 -9.41 -12.24 8.27
N ARG A 51 -9.49 -12.54 9.57
CA ARG A 51 -10.54 -13.40 10.13
C ARG A 51 -11.93 -12.79 9.96
N LEU A 52 -12.06 -11.49 10.15
CA LEU A 52 -13.33 -10.76 10.09
C LEU A 52 -13.77 -10.41 8.65
N HIS A 53 -12.83 -10.06 7.78
CA HIS A 53 -13.11 -9.47 6.47
C HIS A 53 -12.61 -10.29 5.28
N GLY A 54 -11.75 -11.28 5.53
CA GLY A 54 -11.17 -12.13 4.49
C GLY A 54 -9.96 -11.53 3.78
N PHE A 55 -9.33 -12.34 2.92
CA PHE A 55 -8.14 -11.96 2.17
C PHE A 55 -8.41 -10.92 1.08
N SER A 56 -9.62 -10.88 0.52
CA SER A 56 -10.01 -9.90 -0.50
C SER A 56 -9.99 -8.48 0.05
N GLU A 57 -10.49 -8.24 1.26
CA GLU A 57 -10.39 -6.93 1.91
C GLU A 57 -8.95 -6.64 2.34
N TYR A 58 -8.23 -7.64 2.85
CA TYR A 58 -6.83 -7.47 3.26
C TYR A 58 -5.92 -7.09 2.06
N ALA A 59 -6.20 -7.64 0.88
CA ALA A 59 -5.49 -7.35 -0.35
C ALA A 59 -5.53 -5.87 -0.71
N LYS A 60 -6.68 -5.21 -0.49
CA LYS A 60 -6.84 -3.78 -0.83
C LYS A 60 -5.86 -2.89 -0.09
N TRP A 61 -5.36 -3.30 1.08
CA TRP A 61 -4.41 -2.51 1.88
C TRP A 61 -2.93 -2.68 1.50
N HIS A 62 -2.65 -3.35 0.38
CA HIS A 62 -1.31 -3.75 -0.05
C HIS A 62 -1.08 -3.44 -1.53
N LEU A 63 -0.12 -2.56 -1.86
CA LEU A 63 0.15 -2.14 -3.24
C LEU A 63 0.89 -3.18 -4.09
N GLY A 64 1.42 -4.25 -3.50
CA GLY A 64 2.09 -5.32 -4.23
C GLY A 64 1.43 -6.68 -4.10
N ILE A 65 1.38 -7.43 -5.20
CA ILE A 65 0.98 -8.85 -5.25
C ILE A 65 2.15 -9.70 -5.73
N ASP A 66 2.58 -10.64 -4.90
CA ASP A 66 3.57 -11.66 -5.21
C ASP A 66 2.87 -12.92 -5.76
N ASP A 67 2.92 -13.11 -7.08
CA ASP A 67 2.17 -14.14 -7.79
C ASP A 67 2.61 -15.58 -7.49
N ARG A 68 3.75 -15.75 -6.83
CA ARG A 68 4.27 -17.06 -6.38
C ARG A 68 3.46 -17.68 -5.25
N TYR A 69 2.60 -16.89 -4.59
CA TYR A 69 1.84 -17.32 -3.43
C TYR A 69 0.33 -17.32 -3.71
N PRO A 70 -0.45 -18.27 -3.17
CA PRO A 70 -1.90 -18.31 -3.40
C PRO A 70 -2.60 -17.13 -2.72
N GLU A 71 -3.82 -16.82 -3.17
CA GLU A 71 -4.61 -15.66 -2.70
C GLU A 71 -4.93 -15.70 -1.21
N ASN A 72 -5.05 -16.90 -0.63
CA ASN A 72 -5.26 -17.08 0.80
C ASN A 72 -3.95 -17.08 1.63
N ALA A 73 -2.83 -16.62 1.06
CA ALA A 73 -1.57 -16.50 1.78
C ALA A 73 -1.24 -15.05 2.09
N LYS A 74 -1.15 -14.69 3.36
CA LYS A 74 -0.80 -13.33 3.81
C LYS A 74 0.46 -12.77 3.14
N ARG A 75 1.46 -13.64 2.95
CA ARG A 75 2.74 -13.29 2.30
C ARG A 75 2.63 -12.89 0.83
N ARG A 76 1.51 -13.17 0.14
CA ARG A 76 1.21 -12.71 -1.22
C ARG A 76 1.15 -11.19 -1.29
N TYR A 77 0.60 -10.57 -0.26
CA TYR A 77 0.33 -9.14 -0.24
C TYR A 77 1.52 -8.39 0.38
N LYS A 78 2.09 -7.46 -0.38
CA LYS A 78 3.29 -6.69 -0.04
C LYS A 78 2.97 -5.20 -0.06
N PHE A 79 3.88 -4.40 0.49
CA PHE A 79 3.77 -2.94 0.49
C PHE A 79 2.47 -2.44 1.16
N PRO A 80 2.31 -2.69 2.47
CA PRO A 80 1.20 -2.11 3.22
C PRO A 80 1.35 -0.59 3.29
N TYR A 81 0.24 0.13 3.23
CA TYR A 81 0.23 1.60 3.19
C TYR A 81 -0.79 2.26 4.13
N GLY A 82 -1.53 1.48 4.93
CA GLY A 82 -2.55 1.98 5.85
C GLY A 82 -2.76 1.06 7.05
N ASP A 83 -3.66 1.47 7.95
CA ASP A 83 -3.96 0.82 9.24
C ASP A 83 -5.31 0.08 9.23
N PHE A 84 -5.78 -0.33 8.05
CA PHE A 84 -7.13 -0.88 7.83
C PHE A 84 -8.30 0.12 8.02
N LYS A 85 -8.02 1.40 8.29
CA LYS A 85 -9.03 2.46 8.39
C LYS A 85 -8.67 3.69 7.54
N ASN A 86 -7.42 4.10 7.58
CA ASN A 86 -6.87 5.27 6.93
C ASN A 86 -5.57 4.94 6.19
N ILE A 87 -5.30 5.73 5.16
CA ILE A 87 -4.01 5.73 4.50
C ILE A 87 -3.02 6.56 5.32
N HIS A 88 -1.84 6.02 5.57
CA HIS A 88 -0.77 6.76 6.24
C HIS A 88 0.22 7.32 5.21
N ARG A 89 0.47 8.63 5.24
CA ARG A 89 1.47 9.25 4.38
C ARG A 89 2.86 8.63 4.57
N CYS A 90 3.23 8.29 5.80
CA CYS A 90 4.48 7.61 6.10
C CYS A 90 4.52 6.17 5.54
N GLY A 91 3.37 5.49 5.49
CA GLY A 91 3.24 4.18 4.86
C GLY A 91 3.44 4.25 3.36
N VAL A 92 2.76 5.18 2.69
CA VAL A 92 2.94 5.43 1.25
C VAL A 92 4.40 5.81 0.92
N LEU A 93 5.05 6.64 1.73
CA LEU A 93 6.47 6.97 1.58
C LEU A 93 7.38 5.75 1.75
N ALA A 94 7.09 4.89 2.73
CA ALA A 94 7.85 3.65 2.93
C ALA A 94 7.71 2.72 1.73
N VAL A 95 6.50 2.60 1.15
CA VAL A 95 6.30 1.86 -0.10
C VAL A 95 7.12 2.45 -1.24
N GLN A 96 7.04 3.77 -1.45
CA GLN A 96 7.79 4.47 -2.50
C GLN A 96 9.29 4.18 -2.40
N THR A 97 9.90 4.38 -1.23
CA THR A 97 11.34 4.16 -1.02
C THR A 97 11.73 2.70 -1.28
N ARG A 98 10.99 1.74 -0.73
CA ARG A 98 11.31 0.32 -0.90
C ARG A 98 11.09 -0.16 -2.33
N ALA A 99 10.03 0.30 -3.00
CA ALA A 99 9.77 -0.04 -4.39
C ALA A 99 10.91 0.48 -5.31
N ALA A 100 11.39 1.70 -5.06
CA ALA A 100 12.55 2.26 -5.78
C ALA A 100 13.84 1.45 -5.54
N GLU A 101 14.14 1.09 -4.28
CA GLU A 101 15.31 0.27 -3.89
C GLU A 101 15.35 -1.06 -4.67
N TYR A 102 14.21 -1.72 -4.80
CA TYR A 102 14.08 -3.00 -5.51
C TYR A 102 13.70 -2.88 -6.99
N ARG A 103 13.62 -1.65 -7.53
CA ARG A 103 13.28 -1.35 -8.94
C ARG A 103 11.89 -1.86 -9.37
N TYR A 104 10.91 -1.81 -8.46
CA TYR A 104 9.50 -2.08 -8.76
C TYR A 104 8.80 -0.80 -9.23
N SER A 105 9.10 -0.37 -10.47
CA SER A 105 8.71 0.96 -10.95
C SER A 105 7.19 1.21 -10.98
N GLU A 106 6.36 0.21 -11.26
CA GLU A 106 4.89 0.39 -11.23
C GLU A 106 4.38 0.71 -9.82
N ILE A 107 4.90 0.01 -8.82
CA ILE A 107 4.54 0.21 -7.41
C ILE A 107 5.09 1.55 -6.90
N GLU A 108 6.32 1.90 -7.29
CA GLU A 108 6.93 3.20 -6.99
C GLU A 108 6.10 4.36 -7.55
N ASN A 109 5.68 4.26 -8.81
CA ASN A 109 4.87 5.28 -9.48
C ASN A 109 3.50 5.42 -8.79
N ALA A 110 2.83 4.30 -8.49
CA ALA A 110 1.56 4.30 -7.77
C ALA A 110 1.68 4.96 -6.39
N ALA A 111 2.72 4.64 -5.62
CA ALA A 111 2.97 5.26 -4.33
C ALA A 111 3.29 6.76 -4.45
N THR A 112 4.06 7.15 -5.48
CA THR A 112 4.36 8.56 -5.77
C THR A 112 3.09 9.36 -6.08
N GLN A 113 2.17 8.77 -6.85
CA GLN A 113 0.89 9.38 -7.16
C GLN A 113 0.01 9.53 -5.90
N LEU A 114 -0.13 8.49 -5.09
CA LEU A 114 -0.89 8.55 -3.83
C LEU A 114 -0.34 9.62 -2.88
N LYS A 115 0.99 9.69 -2.74
CA LYS A 115 1.64 10.73 -1.93
C LYS A 115 1.27 12.13 -2.42
N THR A 116 1.34 12.36 -3.73
CA THR A 116 1.00 13.65 -4.34
C THR A 116 -0.46 14.01 -4.10
N MET A 117 -1.37 13.04 -4.22
CA MET A 117 -2.79 13.24 -3.94
C MET A 117 -3.04 13.59 -2.47
N ILE A 118 -2.42 12.88 -1.53
CA ILE A 118 -2.52 13.17 -0.09
C ILE A 118 -2.05 14.60 0.21
N GLU A 119 -0.91 14.99 -0.34
CA GLU A 119 -0.33 16.34 -0.14
C GLU A 119 -1.23 17.43 -0.75
N ALA A 120 -1.78 17.19 -1.94
CA ALA A 120 -2.72 18.10 -2.59
C ALA A 120 -4.03 18.25 -1.80
N THR A 121 -4.64 17.15 -1.35
CA THR A 121 -5.87 17.19 -0.55
C THR A 121 -5.62 17.87 0.79
N ARG A 122 -4.51 17.56 1.48
CA ARG A 122 -4.14 18.23 2.74
C ARG A 122 -4.06 19.74 2.60
N ASN A 123 -3.54 20.23 1.47
CA ASN A 123 -3.38 21.66 1.23
C ASN A 123 -4.70 22.37 0.86
N ARG A 124 -5.71 21.64 0.37
CA ARG A 124 -7.05 22.17 0.09
C ARG A 124 -7.91 22.33 1.33
N THR A 125 -7.69 21.50 2.34
CA THR A 125 -8.44 21.50 3.61
C THR A 125 -7.79 22.37 4.69
N ARG A 126 -6.66 23.03 4.38
CA ARG A 126 -6.02 24.05 5.22
C ARG A 126 -6.50 25.43 4.82
#